data_AF-A0A0G1ZPX1-F1
#
_entry.id   AF-A0A0G1ZPX1-F1
#
_cell.length_a   1.000
_cell.length_b   1.000
_cell.length_c   1.000
_cell.angle_alpha   90.00
_cell.angle_beta   90.00
_cell.angle_gamma   90.00
#
_symmetry.space_group_name_H-M   'P 1'
#
loop_
_entity.id
_entity.type
_entity.pdbx_description
1 polymer ?
#
loop_
_entity_poly.entity_id
_entity_poly.type
_entity_poly.pdbx_seq_one_letter_code
_entity_poly.pdbx_strand_id
1 'polypeptide(L)'
;MKPFLVLIFGPPGSGKSTQAENVAKKFDAVHVDTGELLRRILHDPARQHDPKIREERIKHETDGQLNDSLWVGGIVNDELRKLATDGKSVASSGFPRTIFEAEIELPVMRELFRERIFAFILRVGEETSLFRNSRRRICTKCHKPHQKANAAPF
;
A
#
# COMPACT_ATOMS: atom_id res chain seq x y z
N MET A 1 -22.16 -6.62 8.79
CA MET A 1 -22.08 -5.45 7.88
C MET A 1 -21.50 -5.96 6.56
N LYS A 2 -21.93 -5.47 5.38
CA LYS A 2 -21.26 -5.86 4.12
C LYS A 2 -19.79 -5.38 4.14
N PRO A 3 -18.85 -6.04 3.45
CA PRO A 3 -17.49 -5.51 3.27
C PRO A 3 -17.49 -4.18 2.52
N PHE A 4 -16.43 -3.39 2.69
CA PHE A 4 -16.16 -2.18 1.90
C PHE A 4 -14.65 -2.06 1.65
N LEU A 5 -14.29 -1.25 0.66
CA LEU A 5 -12.91 -0.92 0.31
C LEU A 5 -12.69 0.59 0.43
N VAL A 6 -11.65 1.00 1.13
CA VAL A 6 -11.16 2.38 1.19
C VAL A 6 -9.79 2.44 0.55
N LEU A 7 -9.61 3.28 -0.46
CA LEU A 7 -8.33 3.58 -1.11
C LEU A 7 -7.80 4.91 -0.60
N ILE A 8 -6.54 4.96 -0.19
CA ILE A 8 -5.88 6.20 0.26
C ILE A 8 -4.68 6.54 -0.61
N PHE A 9 -4.83 7.63 -1.37
CA PHE A 9 -3.84 8.18 -2.28
C PHE A 9 -3.16 9.43 -1.71
N GLY A 10 -2.07 9.84 -2.35
CA GLY A 10 -1.31 11.04 -1.99
C GLY A 10 0.20 10.86 -2.17
N PRO A 11 0.98 11.95 -2.10
CA PRO A 11 2.43 11.90 -2.32
C PRO A 11 3.16 11.10 -1.23
N PRO A 12 4.40 10.64 -1.47
CA PRO A 12 5.26 10.10 -0.41
C PRO A 12 5.31 11.05 0.79
N GLY A 13 5.32 10.53 2.02
CA GLY A 13 5.32 11.40 3.21
C GLY A 13 3.97 12.06 3.57
N SER A 14 2.91 11.88 2.77
CA SER A 14 1.59 12.48 3.09
C SER A 14 0.88 11.86 4.30
N GLY A 15 1.28 10.65 4.70
CA GLY A 15 0.67 9.92 5.82
C GLY A 15 -0.38 8.88 5.41
N LYS A 16 -0.40 8.44 4.14
CA LYS A 16 -1.37 7.45 3.63
C LYS A 16 -1.49 6.21 4.50
N SER A 17 -0.38 5.52 4.77
CA SER A 17 -0.36 4.29 5.58
C SER A 17 -0.87 4.55 7.00
N THR A 18 -0.54 5.71 7.60
CA THR A 18 -1.06 6.11 8.92
C THR A 18 -2.58 6.29 8.89
N GLN A 19 -3.12 6.95 7.86
CA GLN A 19 -4.56 7.12 7.73
C GLN A 19 -5.27 5.79 7.42
N ALA A 20 -4.65 4.92 6.62
CA ALA A 20 -5.19 3.60 6.32
C ALA A 20 -5.23 2.72 7.58
N GLU A 21 -4.18 2.74 8.40
CA GLU A 21 -4.14 2.07 9.70
C GLU A 21 -5.22 2.61 10.66
N ASN A 22 -5.47 3.93 10.65
CA ASN A 22 -6.55 4.52 11.46
C ASN A 22 -7.95 4.12 10.98
N VAL A 23 -8.19 4.10 9.67
CA VAL A 23 -9.44 3.62 9.08
C VAL A 23 -9.65 2.14 9.42
N ALA A 24 -8.62 1.32 9.22
CA ALA A 24 -8.62 -0.10 9.56
C ALA A 24 -9.04 -0.33 11.02
N LYS A 25 -8.37 0.35 11.97
CA LYS A 25 -8.69 0.25 13.41
C LYS A 25 -10.11 0.73 13.74
N LYS A 26 -10.55 1.85 13.15
CA LYS A 26 -11.84 2.47 13.48
C LYS A 26 -13.04 1.65 13.01
N PHE A 27 -12.89 0.96 11.88
CA PHE A 27 -14.00 0.28 11.21
C PHE A 27 -13.86 -1.25 11.17
N ASP A 28 -12.96 -1.82 11.98
CA ASP A 28 -12.64 -3.26 11.99
C ASP A 28 -12.34 -3.80 10.58
N ALA A 29 -11.51 -3.06 9.86
CA ALA A 29 -11.05 -3.39 8.52
C ALA A 29 -9.57 -3.80 8.55
N VAL A 30 -9.11 -4.46 7.49
CA VAL A 30 -7.71 -4.86 7.32
C VAL A 30 -6.96 -3.77 6.54
N HIS A 31 -5.82 -3.32 7.06
CA HIS A 31 -4.93 -2.43 6.32
C HIS A 31 -4.07 -3.25 5.35
N VAL A 32 -4.24 -2.99 4.06
CA VAL A 32 -3.38 -3.53 2.99
C VAL A 32 -2.40 -2.44 2.56
N ASP A 33 -1.16 -2.51 3.01
CA ASP A 33 -0.06 -1.69 2.48
C ASP A 33 0.64 -2.49 1.37
N THR A 34 0.47 -2.08 0.12
CA THR A 34 1.04 -2.80 -1.04
C THR A 34 2.56 -2.90 -0.93
N GLY A 35 3.23 -1.85 -0.42
CA GLY A 35 4.68 -1.89 -0.27
C GLY A 35 5.13 -2.90 0.78
N GLU A 36 4.37 -3.04 1.87
CA GLU A 36 4.65 -4.07 2.88
C GLU A 36 4.34 -5.48 2.37
N LEU A 37 3.22 -5.66 1.66
CA LEU A 37 2.84 -6.92 1.03
C LEU A 37 3.93 -7.39 0.06
N LEU A 38 4.39 -6.51 -0.84
CA LEU A 38 5.47 -6.82 -1.78
C LEU A 38 6.77 -7.13 -1.05
N ARG A 39 7.19 -6.34 -0.04
CA ARG A 39 8.40 -6.63 0.75
C ARG A 39 8.34 -8.02 1.40
N ARG A 40 7.18 -8.40 1.97
CA ARG A 40 7.01 -9.73 2.57
C ARG A 40 7.18 -10.83 1.53
N ILE A 41 6.65 -10.66 0.32
CA ILE A 41 6.74 -11.63 -0.78
C ILE A 41 8.18 -11.72 -1.32
N LEU A 42 8.83 -10.59 -1.56
CA LEU A 42 10.19 -10.53 -2.13
C LEU A 42 11.26 -11.11 -1.19
N HIS A 43 11.03 -11.02 0.13
CA HIS A 43 11.92 -11.53 1.17
C HIS A 43 11.44 -12.82 1.84
N ASP A 44 10.36 -13.44 1.36
CA ASP A 44 9.88 -14.72 1.87
C ASP A 44 10.93 -15.82 1.58
N PRO A 45 11.54 -16.46 2.60
CA PRO A 45 12.52 -17.52 2.39
C PRO A 45 12.01 -18.67 1.53
N ALA A 46 10.71 -18.99 1.60
CA ALA A 46 10.11 -20.07 0.83
C ALA A 46 10.00 -19.76 -0.66
N ARG A 47 10.08 -18.47 -1.05
CA ARG A 47 9.90 -18.01 -2.44
C ARG A 47 11.20 -17.59 -3.11
N GLN A 48 12.35 -17.74 -2.44
CA GLN A 48 13.64 -17.26 -2.95
C GLN A 48 14.11 -17.98 -4.23
N HIS A 49 13.57 -19.16 -4.51
CA HIS A 49 13.87 -19.93 -5.72
C HIS A 49 12.98 -19.58 -6.92
N ASP A 50 11.94 -18.76 -6.72
CA ASP A 50 11.07 -18.30 -7.81
C ASP A 50 11.82 -17.28 -8.69
N PRO A 51 12.03 -17.56 -10.00
CA PRO A 51 12.74 -16.66 -10.89
C PRO A 51 12.10 -15.26 -10.98
N LYS A 52 10.76 -15.18 -10.93
CA LYS A 52 10.04 -13.91 -11.02
C LYS A 52 10.25 -13.08 -9.76
N ILE A 53 10.23 -13.72 -8.58
CA ILE A 53 10.54 -13.03 -7.32
C ILE A 53 11.96 -12.45 -7.33
N ARG A 54 12.93 -13.22 -7.84
CA ARG A 54 14.32 -12.75 -7.95
C ARG A 54 14.45 -11.57 -8.90
N GLU A 55 13.81 -11.63 -10.07
CA GLU A 55 13.78 -10.55 -11.06
C GLU A 55 13.19 -9.27 -10.45
N GLU A 56 12.00 -9.37 -9.86
CA GLU A 56 11.28 -8.25 -9.27
C GLU A 56 12.02 -7.64 -8.07
N ARG A 57 12.73 -8.46 -7.29
CA ARG A 57 13.58 -7.96 -6.20
C ARG A 57 14.75 -7.14 -6.73
N ILE A 58 15.47 -7.63 -7.74
CA ILE A 58 16.60 -6.90 -8.35
C ILE A 58 16.12 -5.58 -8.94
N LYS A 59 15.02 -5.61 -9.70
CA LYS A 59 14.42 -4.43 -10.31
C LYS A 59 14.08 -3.34 -9.27
N HIS A 60 13.52 -3.74 -8.13
CA HIS A 60 13.10 -2.81 -7.08
C HIS A 60 14.25 -2.32 -6.20
N GLU A 61 15.13 -3.23 -5.74
CA GLU A 61 16.14 -2.93 -4.73
C GLU A 61 17.47 -2.45 -5.32
N THR A 62 17.85 -2.99 -6.47
CA THR A 62 19.12 -2.68 -7.12
C THR A 62 18.96 -1.56 -8.13
N ASP A 63 17.94 -1.65 -8.98
CA ASP A 63 17.78 -0.70 -10.11
C ASP A 63 16.93 0.52 -9.73
N GLY A 64 16.30 0.51 -8.54
CA GLY A 64 15.41 1.58 -8.07
C GLY A 64 14.14 1.74 -8.92
N GLN A 65 13.79 0.74 -9.72
CA GLN A 65 12.63 0.76 -10.59
C GLN A 65 11.39 0.22 -9.88
N LEU A 66 10.21 0.55 -10.41
CA LEU A 66 8.97 -0.03 -9.92
C LEU A 66 8.86 -1.49 -10.36
N ASN A 67 8.31 -2.33 -9.47
CA ASN A 67 7.88 -3.67 -9.83
C ASN A 67 6.88 -3.66 -10.99
N ASP A 68 6.83 -4.75 -11.75
CA ASP A 68 5.91 -4.89 -12.87
C ASP A 68 4.44 -4.70 -12.45
N SER A 69 3.72 -3.81 -13.13
CA SER A 69 2.35 -3.43 -12.75
C SER A 69 1.36 -4.60 -12.83
N LEU A 70 1.52 -5.52 -13.79
CA LEU A 70 0.62 -6.68 -13.91
C LEU A 70 0.89 -7.69 -12.80
N TRP A 71 2.17 -7.93 -12.50
CA TRP A 71 2.57 -8.80 -11.40
C TRP A 71 2.11 -8.27 -10.04
N VAL A 72 2.30 -6.98 -9.77
CA VAL A 72 1.79 -6.33 -8.55
C VAL A 72 0.27 -6.39 -8.50
N GLY A 73 -0.41 -6.10 -9.62
CA GLY A 73 -1.87 -6.20 -9.72
C GLY A 73 -2.39 -7.58 -9.37
N GLY A 74 -1.73 -8.65 -9.84
CA GLY A 74 -2.06 -10.04 -9.47
C GLY A 74 -1.97 -10.27 -7.96
N ILE A 75 -0.86 -9.86 -7.34
CA ILE A 75 -0.64 -10.01 -5.90
C ILE A 75 -1.70 -9.26 -5.07
N VAL A 76 -1.99 -8.01 -5.44
CA VAL A 76 -2.97 -7.18 -4.72
C VAL A 76 -4.37 -7.79 -4.88
N ASN A 77 -4.73 -8.21 -6.09
CA ASN A 77 -6.02 -8.84 -6.36
C ASN A 77 -6.21 -10.13 -5.56
N ASP A 78 -5.18 -10.98 -5.45
CA ASP A 78 -5.25 -12.22 -4.67
C ASP A 78 -5.49 -11.93 -3.18
N GLU A 79 -4.80 -10.93 -2.61
CA GLU A 79 -5.00 -10.52 -1.22
C GLU A 79 -6.40 -9.92 -1.00
N LEU A 80 -6.89 -9.08 -1.93
CA LEU A 80 -8.25 -8.53 -1.85
C LEU A 80 -9.30 -9.62 -1.94
N ARG A 81 -9.13 -10.62 -2.83
CA ARG A 81 -10.04 -11.77 -2.97
C ARG A 81 -10.12 -12.56 -1.68
N LYS A 82 -8.96 -12.93 -1.11
CA LYS A 82 -8.88 -13.64 0.17
C LYS A 82 -9.63 -12.91 1.28
N LEU A 83 -9.35 -11.61 1.45
CA LEU A 83 -9.99 -10.80 2.49
C LEU A 83 -11.49 -10.64 2.27
N ALA A 84 -11.92 -10.47 1.01
CA ALA A 84 -13.34 -10.37 0.67
C ALA A 84 -14.09 -11.69 0.92
N THR A 85 -13.47 -12.85 0.60
CA THR A 85 -14.00 -14.18 0.93
C THR A 85 -14.19 -14.36 2.43
N ASP A 86 -13.26 -13.84 3.24
CA ASP A 86 -13.36 -13.83 4.71
C ASP A 86 -14.34 -12.76 5.25
N GLY A 87 -15.04 -12.04 4.37
CA GLY A 87 -16.00 -11.01 4.72
C GLY A 87 -15.36 -9.75 5.33
N LYS A 88 -14.07 -9.52 5.10
CA LYS A 88 -13.32 -8.39 5.66
C LYS A 88 -13.45 -7.14 4.80
N SER A 89 -13.66 -6.00 5.47
CA SER A 89 -13.45 -4.69 4.86
C SER A 89 -11.96 -4.39 4.77
N VAL A 90 -11.57 -3.55 3.80
CA VAL A 90 -10.18 -3.26 3.49
C VAL A 90 -9.94 -1.75 3.46
N ALA A 91 -8.83 -1.31 4.06
CA ALA A 91 -8.25 0.00 3.82
C ALA A 91 -6.92 -0.20 3.11
N SER A 92 -6.84 0.14 1.83
CA SER A 92 -5.65 -0.07 0.99
C SER A 92 -4.87 1.24 0.80
N SER A 93 -3.54 1.12 0.78
CA SER A 93 -2.62 2.21 0.48
C SER A 93 -1.45 1.72 -0.36
N GLY A 94 -1.11 2.46 -1.41
CA GLY A 94 0.11 2.24 -2.20
C GLY A 94 -0.12 1.70 -3.61
N PHE A 95 -1.33 1.25 -3.93
CA PHE A 95 -1.76 0.80 -5.26
C PHE A 95 -3.25 1.09 -5.45
N PRO A 96 -3.72 1.43 -6.67
CA PRO A 96 -2.95 1.68 -7.90
C PRO A 96 -2.19 3.03 -7.85
N ARG A 97 -1.14 3.18 -8.66
CA ARG A 97 -0.32 4.42 -8.79
C ARG A 97 -0.45 5.07 -10.16
N THR A 98 -0.90 4.32 -11.15
CA THR A 98 -1.12 4.75 -12.53
C THR A 98 -2.55 4.44 -12.98
N ILE A 99 -2.99 5.10 -14.05
CA ILE A 99 -4.30 4.81 -14.67
C ILE A 99 -4.35 3.36 -15.17
N PHE A 100 -3.26 2.87 -15.78
CA PHE A 100 -3.15 1.48 -16.23
C PHE A 100 -3.38 0.47 -15.10
N GLU A 101 -2.72 0.65 -13.95
CA GLU A 101 -2.95 -0.19 -12.77
C GLU A 101 -4.41 -0.12 -12.28
N ALA A 102 -5.02 1.07 -12.32
CA ALA A 102 -6.42 1.24 -11.93
C ALA A 102 -7.40 0.54 -12.89
N GLU A 103 -7.13 0.54 -14.20
CA GLU A 103 -7.94 -0.17 -15.20
C GLU A 103 -7.91 -1.69 -15.00
N ILE A 104 -6.78 -2.23 -14.53
CA ILE A 104 -6.64 -3.66 -14.19
C ILE A 104 -7.41 -4.01 -12.91
N GLU A 105 -7.34 -3.15 -11.89
CA GLU A 105 -7.81 -3.48 -10.54
C GLU A 105 -9.31 -3.17 -10.34
N LEU A 106 -9.82 -2.12 -10.97
CA LEU A 106 -11.19 -1.66 -10.77
C LEU A 106 -12.27 -2.72 -11.06
N PRO A 107 -12.16 -3.57 -12.11
CA PRO A 107 -13.09 -4.68 -12.31
C PRO A 107 -13.13 -5.65 -11.12
N VAL A 108 -11.97 -6.01 -10.57
CA VAL A 108 -11.86 -6.91 -9.41
C VAL A 108 -12.42 -6.23 -8.16
N MET A 109 -12.09 -4.96 -7.91
CA MET A 109 -12.65 -4.23 -6.78
C MET A 109 -14.18 -4.18 -6.83
N ARG A 110 -14.76 -3.92 -8.02
CA ARG A 110 -16.22 -3.87 -8.21
C ARG A 110 -16.88 -5.23 -8.03
N GLU A 111 -16.23 -6.29 -8.48
CA GLU A 111 -16.65 -7.67 -8.23
C GLU A 111 -16.75 -7.95 -6.72
N LEU A 112 -15.71 -7.58 -5.96
CA LEU A 112 -15.58 -7.92 -4.54
C LEU A 112 -16.39 -7.01 -3.60
N PHE A 113 -16.41 -5.70 -3.87
CA PHE A 113 -16.96 -4.69 -2.95
C PHE A 113 -18.16 -3.93 -3.51
N ARG A 114 -18.53 -4.12 -4.78
CA ARG A 114 -19.61 -3.41 -5.47
C ARG A 114 -19.44 -1.90 -5.36
N GLU A 115 -20.51 -1.17 -5.05
CA GLU A 115 -20.50 0.30 -4.88
C GLU A 115 -19.86 0.77 -3.56
N ARG A 116 -19.36 -0.14 -2.71
CA ARG A 116 -18.79 0.22 -1.40
C ARG A 116 -17.28 0.43 -1.48
N ILE A 117 -16.88 1.19 -2.50
CA ILE A 117 -15.49 1.57 -2.78
C ILE A 117 -15.38 3.08 -2.58
N PHE A 118 -14.49 3.51 -1.69
CA PHE A 118 -14.28 4.91 -1.35
C PHE A 118 -12.83 5.29 -1.61
N ALA A 119 -12.58 6.39 -2.31
CA ALA A 119 -11.23 6.86 -2.58
C ALA A 119 -10.99 8.23 -1.93
N PHE A 120 -9.88 8.35 -1.19
CA PHE A 120 -9.46 9.58 -0.54
C PHE A 120 -8.08 9.98 -1.03
N ILE A 121 -7.88 11.27 -1.31
CA ILE A 121 -6.60 11.83 -1.72
C ILE A 121 -6.10 12.75 -0.61
N LEU A 122 -4.98 12.39 0.00
CA LEU A 122 -4.26 13.26 0.94
C LEU A 122 -3.48 14.30 0.14
N ARG A 123 -3.97 15.54 0.15
CA ARG A 123 -3.30 16.69 -0.46
C ARG A 123 -2.26 17.24 0.50
N VAL A 124 -1.00 17.17 0.12
CA VAL A 124 0.14 17.69 0.89
C VAL A 124 1.06 18.40 -0.09
N GLY A 125 1.48 19.62 0.25
CA GLY A 125 2.40 20.40 -0.59
C GLY A 125 3.77 19.72 -0.73
N GLU A 126 4.45 20.00 -1.83
CA GLU A 126 5.76 19.43 -2.16
C GLU A 126 6.78 19.68 -1.05
N GLU A 127 6.87 20.91 -0.54
CA GLU A 127 7.78 21.28 0.55
C GLU A 127 7.52 20.42 1.81
N THR A 128 6.25 20.23 2.17
CA THR A 128 5.88 19.37 3.30
C THR A 128 6.24 17.91 3.03
N SER A 129 6.04 17.43 1.80
CA SER A 129 6.45 16.08 1.39
C SER A 129 7.97 15.90 1.54
N LEU A 130 8.77 16.81 0.98
CA LEU A 130 10.23 16.80 1.07
C LEU A 130 10.72 16.86 2.51
N PHE A 131 10.17 17.79 3.30
CA PHE A 131 10.49 17.94 4.73
C PHE A 131 10.20 16.64 5.51
N ARG A 132 9.04 16.04 5.29
CA ARG A 132 8.65 14.81 6.00
C ARG A 132 9.49 13.60 5.60
N ASN A 133 9.87 13.47 4.33
CA ASN A 133 10.67 12.34 3.86
C ASN A 133 12.14 12.48 4.27
N SER A 134 12.74 13.68 4.17
CA SER A 134 14.12 13.96 4.60
C SER A 134 14.36 13.74 6.09
N ARG A 135 13.32 13.89 6.93
CA ARG A 135 13.39 13.68 8.38
C ARG A 135 12.81 12.35 8.85
N ARG A 136 12.40 11.48 7.93
CA ARG A 136 11.82 10.18 8.27
C ARG A 136 12.89 9.28 8.89
N ARG A 137 12.58 8.72 10.05
CA ARG A 137 13.35 7.62 10.66
C ARG A 137 12.55 6.34 10.49
N ILE A 138 13.22 5.22 10.31
CA ILE A 138 12.58 3.91 10.27
C ILE A 138 13.08 3.13 11.48
N CYS A 139 12.16 2.57 12.26
CA CYS A 139 12.52 1.67 13.34
C CYS A 139 13.17 0.41 12.76
N THR A 140 14.40 0.08 13.16
CA THR A 140 15.11 -1.11 12.65
C THR A 140 14.49 -2.43 13.11
N LYS A 141 13.62 -2.40 14.14
CA LYS A 141 12.94 -3.59 14.68
C LYS A 141 11.59 -3.84 14.04
N CYS A 142 10.75 -2.81 13.93
CA CYS A 142 9.37 -2.96 13.43
C CYS A 142 9.12 -2.31 12.06
N HIS A 143 10.15 -1.70 11.46
CA HIS A 143 10.10 -1.03 10.15
C HIS A 143 9.04 0.07 10.00
N LYS A 144 8.38 0.47 11.10
CA LYS A 144 7.43 1.58 11.09
C LYS A 144 8.17 2.93 10.98
N PRO A 145 7.65 3.87 10.18
CA PRO A 145 8.21 5.21 10.08
C PRO A 145 7.88 6.01 11.35
N HIS A 146 8.90 6.68 11.89
CA HIS A 146 8.79 7.65 12.98
C HIS A 146 9.26 9.02 12.49
N GLN A 147 8.52 10.05 12.88
CA GLN A 147 9.02 11.42 12.90
C GLN A 147 9.41 11.73 14.35
N LYS A 148 10.52 12.46 14.57
CA LYS A 148 10.74 13.06 15.89
C LYS A 148 9.52 13.94 16.19
N ALA A 149 8.73 13.57 17.19
CA ALA A 149 7.88 14.52 17.88
C ALA A 149 8.82 15.66 18.34
N ASN A 150 8.50 16.91 18.02
CA ASN A 150 9.28 18.12 18.33
C ASN A 150 10.28 18.58 17.26
N ALA A 151 9.93 18.52 15.98
CA ALA A 151 10.33 19.59 15.08
C ALA A 151 9.05 20.28 14.62
N ALA A 152 8.66 21.33 15.37
CA ALA A 152 7.73 22.30 14.83
C ALA A 152 8.23 22.70 13.44
N PRO A 153 7.37 22.74 12.41
CA PRO A 153 7.66 23.62 11.29
C PRO A 153 7.69 25.04 11.89
N PHE A 154 8.55 25.92 11.38
CA PHE A 154 8.53 27.33 11.76
C PHE A 154 7.10 27.88 11.81
#